data_AF-A0A8J4UIR9-F1
#
_entry.id   AF-A0A8J4UIR9-F1
#
_cell.length_a   1.000
_cell.length_b   1.000
_cell.length_c   1.000
_cell.angle_alpha   90.00
_cell.angle_beta   90.00
_cell.angle_gamma   90.00
#
_symmetry.space_group_name_H-M   'P 1'
#
loop_
_entity.id
_entity.type
_entity.pdbx_description
1 polymer ?
#
loop_
_entity_poly.entity_id
_entity_poly.type
_entity_poly.pdbx_seq_one_letter_code
_entity_poly.pdbx_strand_id
1 'polypeptide(L)'
;EVLSLVDDLFSGLGSSCVVPGRKNGEHPHSIIYSLIFKCLEPDSLYKFTLYALDSRGSRSEASYVTVRTSCPIVDDSRAEEIADRVYNLYNGYTSGKEQQTAYNTLMEISPPTLYRVQHHYNSHYEKFGDFVWRSEDELGP
;
A
#
# COMPACT_ATOMS: atom_id res chain seq x y z
N GLU A 1 17.19 -1.21 6.47
CA GLU A 1 18.28 -1.29 5.47
C GLU A 1 19.23 -0.11 5.67
N VAL A 2 20.52 -0.28 5.39
CA VAL A 2 21.52 0.80 5.45
C VAL A 2 22.06 0.97 4.04
N LEU A 3 22.07 2.21 3.54
CA LEU A 3 22.50 2.54 2.16
C LEU A 3 23.60 3.58 2.21
N SER A 4 24.78 3.24 1.69
CA SER A 4 25.84 4.17 1.35
C SER A 4 25.46 4.94 0.09
N LEU A 5 25.37 6.26 0.20
CA LEU A 5 25.06 7.11 -0.95
C LEU A 5 26.09 6.93 -2.08
N VAL A 6 27.37 6.72 -1.73
CA VAL A 6 28.45 6.58 -2.71
C VAL A 6 28.54 5.16 -3.23
N ASP A 7 28.61 4.18 -2.33
CA ASP A 7 28.93 2.79 -2.72
C ASP A 7 27.70 2.08 -3.28
N ASP A 8 26.55 2.20 -2.60
CA ASP A 8 25.36 1.44 -2.98
C ASP A 8 24.54 2.16 -4.06
N LEU A 9 24.47 3.50 -4.01
CA LEU A 9 23.56 4.26 -4.88
C LEU A 9 24.24 4.84 -6.12
N PHE A 10 25.43 5.44 -6.00
CA PHE A 10 26.14 6.01 -7.15
C PHE A 10 27.10 5.04 -7.84
N SER A 11 27.71 4.11 -7.11
CA SER A 11 28.68 3.14 -7.65
C SER A 11 28.10 1.75 -7.89
N GLY A 12 27.01 1.40 -7.19
CA GLY A 12 26.38 0.09 -7.25
C GLY A 12 25.59 -0.14 -8.55
N LEU A 13 25.26 -1.41 -8.83
CA LEU A 13 24.21 -1.78 -9.78
C LEU A 13 22.88 -1.27 -9.20
N GLY A 14 22.54 -0.02 -9.51
CA GLY A 14 21.40 0.67 -8.90
C GLY A 14 20.11 -0.15 -8.98
N SER A 15 19.42 -0.27 -7.84
CA SER A 15 18.08 -0.85 -7.78
C SER A 15 17.09 0.06 -8.51
N SER A 16 16.15 -0.52 -9.25
CA SER A 16 15.04 0.25 -9.85
C SER A 16 14.17 0.95 -8.80
N CYS A 17 14.25 0.50 -7.54
CA CYS A 17 13.48 1.02 -6.42
C CYS A 17 14.07 2.25 -5.74
N VAL A 18 15.37 2.54 -5.90
CA VAL A 18 16.01 3.70 -5.28
C VAL A 18 16.79 4.48 -6.32
N VAL A 19 16.41 5.75 -6.53
CA VAL A 19 17.05 6.61 -7.52
C VAL A 19 17.75 7.77 -6.80
N PRO A 20 19.09 7.83 -6.86
CA PRO A 20 19.84 8.96 -6.35
C PRO A 20 19.89 10.11 -7.35
N GLY A 21 20.01 11.32 -6.83
CA GLY A 21 20.19 12.55 -7.60
C GLY A 21 21.14 13.50 -6.90
N ARG A 22 21.85 14.30 -7.69
CA ARG A 22 22.76 15.35 -7.24
C ARG A 22 22.58 16.58 -8.12
N LYS A 23 22.37 17.74 -7.50
CA LYS A 23 22.31 19.03 -8.21
C LYS A 23 23.04 20.12 -7.43
N ASN A 24 23.44 21.18 -8.10
CA ASN A 24 23.96 22.38 -7.43
C ASN A 24 22.81 23.11 -6.72
N GLY A 25 23.07 23.61 -5.52
CA GLY A 25 22.12 24.44 -4.79
C GLY A 25 22.19 25.91 -5.20
N GLU A 26 21.43 26.74 -4.50
CA GLU A 26 21.34 28.20 -4.78
C GLU A 26 22.63 28.95 -4.49
N HIS A 27 23.44 28.45 -3.54
CA HIS A 27 24.70 29.08 -3.16
C HIS A 27 25.86 28.46 -3.94
N PRO A 28 26.85 29.27 -4.38
CA PRO A 28 28.10 28.75 -4.91
C PRO A 28 28.70 27.78 -3.90
N HIS A 29 29.05 26.57 -4.34
CA HIS A 29 29.57 25.46 -3.52
C HIS A 29 28.56 24.68 -2.66
N SER A 30 27.26 24.98 -2.74
CA SER A 30 26.23 24.11 -2.15
C SER A 30 25.85 22.98 -3.11
N ILE A 31 25.76 21.75 -2.59
CA ILE A 31 25.31 20.57 -3.34
C ILE A 31 24.06 20.02 -2.65
N ILE A 32 23.03 19.75 -3.43
CA ILE A 32 21.80 19.11 -2.98
C ILE A 32 21.80 17.67 -3.45
N TYR A 33 21.71 16.75 -2.49
CA TYR A 33 21.49 15.33 -2.74
C TYR A 33 20.01 15.00 -2.56
N SER A 34 19.48 14.14 -3.40
CA SER A 34 18.08 13.70 -3.36
C SER A 34 18.00 12.19 -3.57
N LEU A 35 17.09 11.53 -2.86
CA LEU A 35 16.78 10.12 -3.02
C LEU A 35 15.29 9.94 -3.29
N ILE A 36 14.94 9.09 -4.26
CA ILE A 36 13.56 8.71 -4.55
C ILE A 36 13.41 7.21 -4.31
N PHE A 37 12.52 6.83 -3.39
CA PHE A 37 12.12 5.45 -3.14
C PHE A 37 10.82 5.15 -3.89
N LYS A 38 10.83 4.20 -4.83
CA LYS A 38 9.71 3.89 -5.73
C LYS A 38 8.89 2.66 -5.33
N CYS A 39 9.44 1.78 -4.50
CA CYS A 39 8.85 0.47 -4.17
C CYS A 39 8.44 0.37 -2.70
N LEU A 40 8.12 1.50 -2.07
CA LEU A 40 7.57 1.48 -0.72
C LEU A 40 6.16 0.87 -0.77
N GLU A 41 5.83 0.12 0.26
CA GLU A 41 4.48 -0.40 0.43
C GLU A 41 3.51 0.77 0.69
N PRO A 42 2.31 0.72 0.11
CA PRO A 42 1.28 1.73 0.37
C PRO A 42 0.70 1.56 1.77
N ASP A 43 0.12 2.64 2.31
CA ASP A 43 -0.43 2.73 3.67
C ASP A 43 0.53 2.33 4.82
N SER A 44 1.83 2.42 4.58
CA SER A 44 2.87 2.02 5.53
C SER A 44 3.62 3.22 6.09
N LEU A 45 3.95 3.16 7.38
CA LEU A 45 4.73 4.18 8.08
C LEU A 45 6.22 3.88 7.95
N TYR A 46 6.96 4.76 7.29
CA TYR A 46 8.41 4.65 7.12
C TYR A 46 9.15 5.71 7.93
N LYS A 47 10.33 5.32 8.44
CA LYS A 47 11.30 6.23 9.06
C LYS A 47 12.60 6.20 8.27
N PHE A 48 12.98 7.36 7.73
CA PHE A 48 14.25 7.58 7.05
C PHE A 48 15.19 8.31 7.98
N THR A 49 16.43 7.83 8.12
CA THR A 49 17.46 8.43 8.96
C THR A 49 18.70 8.69 8.12
N LEU A 50 19.30 9.87 8.28
CA LEU A 50 20.47 10.32 7.52
C LEU A 50 21.54 10.87 8.47
N TYR A 51 22.78 10.45 8.26
CA TYR A 51 23.97 11.04 8.85
C TYR A 51 25.08 11.14 7.78
N ALA A 52 25.96 12.13 7.93
CA ALA A 52 27.12 12.31 7.06
C ALA A 52 28.36 11.64 7.66
N LEU A 53 29.30 11.26 6.80
CA LEU A 53 30.64 10.80 7.17
C LEU A 53 31.68 11.78 6.62
N ASP A 54 32.60 12.25 7.47
CA ASP A 54 33.76 13.02 7.02
C ASP A 54 34.86 12.11 6.46
N SER A 55 35.91 12.69 5.88
CA SER A 55 37.04 11.93 5.30
C SER A 55 37.86 11.14 6.33
N ARG A 56 37.66 11.38 7.63
CA ARG A 56 38.27 10.65 8.74
C ARG A 56 37.33 9.58 9.32
N GLY A 57 36.13 9.42 8.76
CA GLY A 57 35.11 8.48 9.22
C GLY A 57 34.24 8.97 10.39
N SER A 58 34.34 10.24 10.76
CA SER A 58 33.52 10.84 11.83
C SER A 58 32.08 11.00 11.37
N ARG A 59 31.12 10.71 12.26
CA ARG A 59 29.68 10.83 11.97
C ARG A 59 29.15 12.20 12.40
N SER A 60 28.27 12.78 11.58
CA SER A 60 27.44 13.90 12.03
C SER A 60 26.38 13.42 13.03
N GLU A 61 25.69 14.38 13.67
CA GLU A 61 24.40 14.09 14.29
C GLU A 61 23.43 13.52 13.22
N ALA A 62 22.57 12.59 13.64
CA ALA A 62 21.60 11.97 12.76
C ALA A 62 20.33 12.83 12.64
N SER A 63 19.86 13.01 11.42
CA SER A 63 18.55 13.58 11.10
C SER A 63 17.57 12.49 10.71
N TYR A 64 16.26 12.71 10.90
CA TYR A 64 15.25 11.75 10.50
C TYR A 64 13.97 12.40 9.99
N VAL A 65 13.25 11.65 9.15
CA VAL A 65 11.91 11.97 8.66
C VAL A 65 11.05 10.72 8.80
N THR A 66 9.81 10.92 9.25
CA THR A 66 8.78 9.88 9.28
C THR A 66 7.66 10.26 8.33
N VAL A 67 7.24 9.34 7.48
CA VAL A 67 6.20 9.56 6.46
C VAL A 67 5.32 8.33 6.35
N ARG A 68 4.01 8.53 6.24
CA ARG A 68 3.05 7.48 5.87
C ARG A 68 2.84 7.56 4.36
N THR A 69 3.01 6.44 3.67
CA THR A 69 2.70 6.37 2.24
C THR A 69 1.19 6.43 2.01
N SER A 70 0.78 6.92 0.85
CA SER A 70 -0.64 6.98 0.49
C SER A 70 -1.29 5.60 0.48
N CYS A 71 -2.60 5.55 0.67
CA CYS A 71 -3.37 4.33 0.47
C CYS A 71 -3.15 3.76 -0.95
N PRO A 72 -3.21 2.44 -1.12
CA PRO A 72 -3.14 1.83 -2.44
C PRO A 72 -4.31 2.29 -3.31
N ILE A 73 -4.07 2.36 -4.61
CA ILE A 73 -5.11 2.68 -5.59
C ILE A 73 -6.09 1.51 -5.62
N VAL A 74 -7.38 1.81 -5.49
CA VAL A 74 -8.48 0.85 -5.59
C VAL A 74 -9.31 1.21 -6.83
N ASP A 75 -9.61 0.21 -7.65
CA ASP A 75 -10.56 0.34 -8.76
C ASP A 75 -11.98 0.33 -8.18
N ASP A 76 -12.60 1.52 -8.14
CA ASP A 76 -13.88 1.72 -7.48
C ASP A 76 -15.03 0.99 -8.17
N SER A 77 -15.06 1.05 -9.50
CA SER A 77 -16.09 0.39 -10.32
C SER A 77 -16.03 -1.12 -10.16
N ARG A 78 -14.82 -1.69 -10.14
CA ARG A 78 -14.64 -3.12 -9.88
C ARG A 78 -15.08 -3.51 -8.47
N ALA A 79 -14.83 -2.66 -7.47
CA ALA A 79 -15.26 -2.93 -6.10
C ALA A 79 -16.80 -2.93 -5.99
N GLU A 80 -17.48 -2.02 -6.69
CA GLU A 80 -18.95 -1.99 -6.74
C GLU A 80 -19.51 -3.23 -7.46
N GLU A 81 -18.94 -3.63 -8.60
CA GLU A 81 -19.33 -4.86 -9.31
C GLU A 81 -19.21 -6.11 -8.42
N ILE A 82 -18.13 -6.21 -7.63
CA ILE A 82 -17.94 -7.32 -6.69
C ILE A 82 -19.00 -7.28 -5.59
N ALA A 83 -19.35 -6.10 -5.07
CA ALA A 83 -20.39 -5.97 -4.04
C ALA A 83 -21.74 -6.48 -4.55
N ASP A 84 -22.16 -6.05 -5.75
CA ASP A 84 -23.40 -6.51 -6.39
C ASP A 84 -23.38 -8.01 -6.65
N ARG A 85 -22.23 -8.54 -7.11
CA ARG A 85 -22.07 -9.98 -7.35
C ARG A 85 -22.20 -10.79 -6.07
N VAL A 86 -21.57 -10.36 -4.98
CA VAL A 86 -21.64 -11.05 -3.68
C VAL A 86 -23.06 -11.00 -3.12
N TYR A 87 -23.75 -9.87 -3.22
CA TYR A 87 -25.16 -9.76 -2.84
C TYR A 87 -26.05 -10.75 -3.60
N ASN A 88 -25.85 -10.88 -4.91
CA ASN A 88 -26.60 -11.83 -5.73
C ASN A 88 -26.32 -13.29 -5.35
N LEU A 89 -25.07 -13.63 -5.00
CA LEU A 89 -24.70 -14.97 -4.53
C LEU A 89 -25.35 -15.29 -3.18
N TYR A 90 -25.43 -14.33 -2.27
CA TYR A 90 -26.11 -14.49 -0.98
C TYR A 90 -27.64 -14.63 -1.15
N ASN A 91 -28.24 -13.91 -2.08
CA ASN A 91 -29.68 -14.04 -2.35
C ASN A 91 -30.09 -15.33 -3.08
N GLY A 92 -29.15 -16.07 -3.66
CA GLY A 92 -29.44 -17.26 -4.48
C GLY A 92 -29.99 -18.47 -3.72
N TYR A 93 -30.14 -18.40 -2.39
CA TYR A 93 -30.27 -19.56 -1.49
C TYR A 93 -29.05 -20.47 -1.65
N THR A 94 -27.92 -19.92 -1.20
CA THR A 94 -26.54 -20.40 -1.27
C THR A 94 -26.37 -21.91 -1.42
N SER A 95 -26.27 -22.36 -2.68
CA SER A 95 -25.66 -23.66 -2.94
C SER A 95 -24.20 -23.62 -2.45
N GLY A 96 -23.65 -24.75 -2.00
CA GLY A 96 -22.25 -24.79 -1.52
C GLY A 96 -21.24 -24.28 -2.57
N LYS A 97 -21.59 -24.34 -3.86
CA LYS A 97 -20.80 -23.75 -4.94
C LYS A 97 -20.83 -22.22 -4.93
N GLU A 98 -21.98 -21.61 -4.67
CA GLU A 98 -22.11 -20.15 -4.57
C GLU A 98 -21.38 -19.60 -3.34
N GLN A 99 -21.49 -20.30 -2.21
CA GLN A 99 -20.72 -19.97 -1.00
C GLN A 99 -19.22 -19.96 -1.29
N GLN A 100 -18.70 -21.04 -1.88
CA GLN A 100 -17.28 -21.14 -2.23
C GLN A 100 -16.87 -20.05 -3.24
N THR A 101 -17.74 -19.73 -4.19
CA THR A 101 -17.47 -18.68 -5.19
C THR A 101 -17.40 -17.30 -4.55
N ALA A 102 -18.33 -16.99 -3.64
CA ALA A 102 -18.32 -15.73 -2.90
C ALA A 102 -17.07 -15.62 -2.03
N TYR A 103 -16.77 -16.66 -1.24
CA TYR A 103 -15.58 -16.72 -0.39
C TYR A 103 -14.29 -16.52 -1.20
N ASN A 104 -14.10 -17.27 -2.28
CA ASN A 104 -12.91 -17.15 -3.12
C ASN A 104 -12.79 -15.74 -3.72
N THR A 105 -13.89 -15.16 -4.21
CA THR A 105 -13.89 -13.80 -4.76
C THR A 105 -13.42 -12.77 -3.73
N LEU A 106 -13.87 -12.89 -2.47
CA LEU A 106 -13.49 -11.99 -1.38
C LEU A 106 -12.05 -12.22 -0.89
N MET A 107 -11.54 -13.46 -0.93
CA MET A 107 -10.16 -13.78 -0.52
C MET A 107 -9.11 -13.49 -1.60
N GLU A 108 -9.51 -13.44 -2.87
CA GLU A 108 -8.60 -13.16 -4.01
C GLU A 108 -8.29 -11.66 -4.18
N ILE A 109 -9.06 -10.77 -3.54
CA ILE A 109 -8.85 -9.32 -3.61
C ILE A 109 -8.01 -8.79 -2.45
N SER A 110 -7.38 -7.63 -2.65
CA SER A 110 -6.59 -6.99 -1.59
C SER A 110 -7.50 -6.43 -0.48
N PRO A 111 -7.00 -6.33 0.77
CA PRO A 111 -7.79 -5.76 1.89
C PRO A 111 -8.37 -4.36 1.62
N PRO A 112 -7.65 -3.42 0.96
CA PRO A 112 -8.24 -2.13 0.56
C PRO A 112 -9.42 -2.26 -0.41
N THR A 113 -9.34 -3.19 -1.35
CA THR A 113 -10.46 -3.49 -2.26
C THR A 113 -11.61 -4.13 -1.50
N LEU A 114 -11.33 -5.07 -0.58
CA LEU A 114 -12.36 -5.69 0.27
C LEU A 114 -13.09 -4.65 1.14
N TYR A 115 -12.35 -3.70 1.72
CA TYR A 115 -12.95 -2.58 2.45
C TYR A 115 -13.85 -1.72 1.55
N ARG A 116 -13.45 -1.52 0.29
CA ARG A 116 -14.28 -0.79 -0.68
C ARG A 116 -15.51 -1.57 -1.13
N VAL A 117 -15.40 -2.89 -1.29
CA VAL A 117 -16.54 -3.79 -1.53
C VAL A 117 -17.54 -3.71 -0.38
N GLN A 118 -17.07 -3.79 0.86
CA GLN A 118 -17.91 -3.63 2.05
C GLN A 118 -18.65 -2.28 2.05
N HIS A 119 -17.95 -1.19 1.72
CA HIS A 119 -18.55 0.13 1.62
C HIS A 119 -19.71 0.17 0.61
N HIS A 120 -19.50 -0.34 -0.61
CA HIS A 120 -20.54 -0.38 -1.64
C HIS A 120 -21.68 -1.31 -1.27
N TYR A 121 -21.38 -2.50 -0.73
CA TYR A 121 -22.38 -3.45 -0.28
C TYR A 121 -23.31 -2.81 0.76
N ASN A 122 -22.73 -2.19 1.80
CA ASN A 122 -23.52 -1.55 2.85
C ASN A 122 -24.30 -0.34 2.31
N SER A 123 -23.73 0.44 1.39
CA SER A 123 -24.44 1.56 0.76
C SER A 123 -25.74 1.14 0.06
N HIS A 124 -25.78 -0.06 -0.53
CA HIS A 124 -26.93 -0.51 -1.33
C HIS A 124 -27.85 -1.49 -0.58
N TYR A 125 -27.27 -2.36 0.25
CA TYR A 125 -27.91 -3.58 0.74
C TYR A 125 -28.00 -3.71 2.26
N GLU A 126 -27.48 -2.75 3.04
CA GLU A 126 -27.49 -2.80 4.52
C GLU A 126 -28.89 -3.02 5.11
N LYS A 127 -29.95 -2.54 4.44
CA LYS A 127 -31.36 -2.80 4.81
C LYS A 127 -31.74 -4.29 4.83
N PHE A 128 -30.94 -5.16 4.21
CA PHE A 128 -31.13 -6.62 4.17
C PHE A 128 -30.06 -7.39 4.99
N GLY A 129 -29.31 -6.68 5.82
CA GLY A 129 -28.17 -7.19 6.58
C GLY A 129 -26.88 -6.47 6.15
N ASP A 130 -26.08 -6.05 7.12
CA ASP A 130 -24.76 -5.50 6.81
C ASP A 130 -23.85 -6.60 6.24
N PHE A 131 -22.82 -6.18 5.50
CA PHE A 131 -21.91 -7.07 4.79
C PHE A 131 -21.29 -8.13 5.70
N VAL A 132 -20.83 -7.76 6.90
CA VAL A 132 -20.13 -8.69 7.79
C VAL A 132 -21.12 -9.71 8.35
N TRP A 133 -22.24 -9.23 8.87
CA TRP A 133 -23.30 -10.10 9.41
C TRP A 133 -23.84 -11.05 8.34
N ARG A 134 -24.07 -10.54 7.12
CA ARG A 134 -24.58 -11.38 6.03
C ARG A 134 -23.54 -12.35 5.50
N SER A 135 -22.25 -11.97 5.50
CA SER A 135 -21.17 -12.92 5.20
C SER A 135 -21.10 -14.05 6.22
N GLU A 136 -21.26 -13.76 7.52
CA GLU A 136 -21.28 -14.78 8.57
C GLU A 136 -22.49 -15.73 8.42
N ASP A 137 -23.68 -15.20 8.10
CA ASP A 137 -24.89 -16.00 7.88
C ASP A 137 -24.75 -16.96 6.68
N GLU A 138 -24.17 -16.47 5.59
CA GLU A 138 -24.11 -17.19 4.31
C GLU A 138 -22.87 -18.09 4.16
N LEU A 139 -21.75 -17.74 4.82
CA LEU A 139 -20.47 -18.44 4.71
C LEU A 139 -20.04 -19.15 6.01
N GLY A 140 -20.67 -18.84 7.13
CA GLY A 140 -20.36 -19.35 8.46
C GLY A 140 -19.35 -18.50 9.25
N PRO A 141 -19.13 -18.85 10.53
CA PRO A 141 -18.17 -18.18 11.42
C PRO A 141 -16.70 -18.39 11.04
#